data_AF-A0A917TH58-F1
#
_entry.id   AF-A0A917TH58-F1
#
_cell.length_a   1.000
_cell.length_b   1.000
_cell.length_c   1.000
_cell.angle_alpha   90.00
_cell.angle_beta   90.00
_cell.angle_gamma   90.00
#
_symmetry.space_group_name_H-M   'P 1'
#
loop_
_entity.id
_entity.type
_entity.pdbx_description
1 polymer ?
#
loop_
_entity_poly.entity_id
_entity_poly.type
_entity_poly.pdbx_seq_one_letter_code
_entity_poly.pdbx_strand_id
1 'polypeptide(L)'
;MQPQPPGEVAGLGTARQFAAGMSAAYTGQSEHTGQFVATLREQGVDGAVVDAAEAAQQASDAAAAAWARADQVLTTHGQVGEAYAANPGAGSKEFVMDEQATAGTPTASAQQPTEPAQPPLPDPLRLAGRFQLDPGEQFAGSGSAKDDEGMMMLAAAVDTPDGRQVHIGVPIFDEDRKNWRGAHAPEHDVEVDEEDDGEEYHVDTGSANTVVLDAADAARLPELAADVVARAAAVDKEYQGLVKDSDRLHADRAALEAKRFGSEEQGQRKMDADAKVLHDEEFQRHRRRDMEAAVDRLPSEDRSRYDELQRQVDAAGTDAWEPGKDAEAAAVCGLTVAEFEELRDLSRIPWRQRSETQAARHDELKFGDGSDCLHPTLPPLLAEQAAIVCGLTLEEFREMEALERIPKPHRSAYYNRNRRVRTPDEQARLDELDAAPGGARGTTDRQTYKLRGSYVSRQRTHHSAKFDTAEAREERASIDATARPLEPGEAAELERITADLNAVNARMDELGGFVSATAEIPARNGGALVIEAVQKDECGGVSYNVARRPADADEEWTPGADGEPFAPTAAGLRKAAALARKMAGS
;
A
#
# COMPACT_ATOMS: atom_id res chain seq x y z
N MET A 1 -45.63 -6.52 21.54
CA MET A 1 -44.36 -6.67 20.79
C MET A 1 -43.27 -6.14 21.70
N GLN A 2 -42.29 -6.98 22.04
CA GLN A 2 -41.12 -6.54 22.78
C GLN A 2 -40.28 -5.61 21.88
N PRO A 3 -39.78 -4.48 22.38
CA PRO A 3 -38.87 -3.64 21.61
C PRO A 3 -37.58 -4.42 21.35
N GLN A 4 -37.14 -4.44 20.09
CA GLN A 4 -35.80 -4.93 19.76
C GLN A 4 -34.76 -3.94 20.31
N PRO A 5 -33.64 -4.42 20.87
CA PRO A 5 -32.57 -3.54 21.31
C PRO A 5 -31.90 -2.85 20.10
N PRO A 6 -31.37 -1.63 20.29
CA PRO A 6 -30.71 -0.84 19.24
C PRO A 6 -29.50 -1.60 18.67
N GLY A 7 -29.27 -1.39 17.37
CA GLY A 7 -28.43 -2.21 16.49
C GLY A 7 -26.91 -2.12 16.68
N GLU A 8 -26.43 -1.85 17.88
CA GLU A 8 -24.99 -1.76 18.14
C GLU A 8 -24.46 -3.09 18.69
N VAL A 9 -23.21 -3.41 18.36
CA VAL A 9 -22.45 -4.60 18.81
C VAL A 9 -22.55 -5.85 17.91
N ALA A 10 -22.75 -5.73 16.60
CA ALA A 10 -22.48 -6.84 15.67
C ALA A 10 -20.96 -6.95 15.40
N GLY A 11 -20.23 -7.64 16.27
CA GLY A 11 -18.80 -7.94 16.06
C GLY A 11 -17.91 -7.80 17.30
N LEU A 12 -18.32 -7.04 18.32
CA LEU A 12 -17.54 -6.87 19.56
C LEU A 12 -17.35 -8.20 20.30
N GLY A 13 -18.37 -9.07 20.29
CA GLY A 13 -18.27 -10.41 20.87
C GLY A 13 -17.20 -11.25 20.16
N THR A 14 -17.16 -11.20 18.84
CA THR A 14 -16.15 -11.86 18.01
C THR A 14 -14.76 -11.26 18.22
N ALA A 15 -14.66 -9.92 18.30
CA ALA A 15 -13.40 -9.22 18.55
C ALA A 15 -12.83 -9.51 19.94
N ARG A 16 -13.69 -9.60 20.97
CA ARG A 16 -13.29 -10.04 22.32
C ARG A 16 -12.84 -11.49 22.33
N GLN A 17 -13.59 -12.39 21.68
CA GLN A 17 -13.20 -13.80 21.55
C GLN A 17 -11.86 -13.95 20.83
N PHE A 18 -11.61 -13.15 19.80
CA PHE A 18 -10.34 -13.14 19.08
C PHE A 18 -9.20 -12.60 19.95
N ALA A 19 -9.37 -11.44 20.61
CA ALA A 19 -8.35 -10.87 21.49
C ALA A 19 -8.02 -11.80 22.67
N ALA A 20 -9.03 -12.42 23.29
CA ALA A 20 -8.84 -13.42 24.32
C ALA A 20 -8.14 -14.69 23.79
N GLY A 21 -8.50 -15.15 22.59
CA GLY A 21 -7.86 -16.28 21.91
C GLY A 21 -6.38 -16.02 21.61
N MET A 22 -6.03 -14.83 21.12
CA MET A 22 -4.65 -14.44 20.88
C MET A 22 -3.84 -14.30 22.17
N SER A 23 -4.42 -13.71 23.22
CA SER A 23 -3.80 -13.65 24.55
C SER A 23 -3.48 -15.06 25.10
N ALA A 24 -4.43 -15.98 24.99
CA ALA A 24 -4.25 -17.37 25.40
C ALA A 24 -3.20 -18.11 24.55
N ALA A 25 -3.20 -17.90 23.23
CA ALA A 25 -2.21 -18.51 22.33
C ALA A 25 -0.77 -18.08 22.66
N TYR A 26 -0.55 -16.78 22.88
CA TYR A 26 0.77 -16.26 23.26
C TYR A 26 1.18 -16.67 24.68
N THR A 27 0.22 -16.81 25.60
CA THR A 27 0.49 -17.37 26.94
C THR A 27 0.97 -18.82 26.83
N GLY A 28 0.28 -19.65 26.05
CA GLY A 28 0.69 -21.04 25.80
C GLY A 28 2.04 -21.13 25.09
N GLN A 29 2.34 -20.22 24.17
CA GLN A 29 3.65 -20.15 23.50
C GLN A 29 4.77 -19.76 24.48
N SER A 30 4.52 -18.82 25.40
CA SER A 30 5.46 -18.46 26.46
C SER A 30 5.73 -19.65 27.40
N GLU A 31 4.69 -20.38 27.81
CA GLU A 31 4.83 -21.58 28.65
C GLU A 31 5.66 -22.68 27.97
N HIS A 32 5.39 -22.97 26.69
CA HIS A 32 6.18 -23.93 25.91
C HIS A 32 7.64 -23.49 25.76
N THR A 33 7.88 -22.20 25.52
CA THR A 33 9.23 -21.64 25.40
C THR A 33 9.97 -21.72 26.75
N GLY A 34 9.28 -21.46 27.87
CA GLY A 34 9.83 -21.64 29.21
C GLY A 34 10.20 -23.09 29.54
N GLN A 35 9.38 -24.06 29.12
CA GLN A 35 9.71 -25.49 29.25
C GLN A 35 10.92 -25.89 28.40
N PHE A 36 11.04 -25.32 27.20
CA PHE A 36 12.21 -25.52 26.34
C PHE A 36 13.48 -24.95 26.97
N VAL A 37 13.43 -23.73 27.50
CA VAL A 37 14.54 -23.10 28.25
C VAL A 37 14.95 -23.96 29.45
N ALA A 38 13.99 -24.50 30.21
CA ALA A 38 14.27 -25.41 31.33
C ALA A 38 14.97 -26.69 30.86
N THR A 39 14.52 -27.27 29.73
CA THR A 39 15.12 -28.47 29.14
C THR A 39 16.56 -28.23 28.68
N LEU A 40 16.84 -27.08 28.05
CA LEU A 40 18.19 -26.69 27.65
C LEU A 40 19.12 -26.60 28.86
N ARG A 41 18.66 -25.97 29.94
CA ARG A 41 19.42 -25.85 31.20
C ARG A 41 19.67 -27.20 31.86
N GLU A 42 18.68 -28.09 31.89
CA GLU A 42 18.85 -29.46 32.42
C GLU A 42 19.86 -30.29 31.62
N GLN A 43 20.00 -30.01 30.32
CA GLN A 43 20.99 -30.65 29.44
C GLN A 43 22.37 -29.97 29.49
N GLY A 44 22.55 -28.93 30.31
CA GLY A 44 23.80 -28.18 30.43
C GLY A 44 24.11 -27.30 29.23
N VAL A 45 23.09 -26.93 28.44
CA VAL A 45 23.20 -25.95 27.36
C VAL A 45 22.98 -24.55 27.94
N ASP A 46 24.00 -23.70 27.83
CA ASP A 46 24.01 -22.32 28.34
C ASP A 46 24.44 -21.33 27.25
N GLY A 47 24.35 -20.02 27.54
CA GLY A 47 24.81 -18.94 26.66
C GLY A 47 23.79 -18.52 25.61
N ALA A 48 24.26 -18.12 24.43
CA ALA A 48 23.46 -17.39 23.43
C ALA A 48 22.16 -18.10 22.99
N VAL A 49 22.10 -19.43 23.02
CA VAL A 49 20.89 -20.20 22.69
C VAL A 49 19.81 -20.06 23.76
N VAL A 50 20.22 -20.06 25.04
CA VAL A 50 19.31 -19.81 26.16
C VAL A 50 18.86 -18.36 26.15
N ASP A 51 19.77 -17.41 25.90
CA ASP A 51 19.44 -15.98 25.83
C ASP A 51 18.42 -15.68 24.71
N ALA A 52 18.57 -16.31 23.54
CA ALA A 52 17.63 -16.18 22.43
C ALA A 52 16.24 -16.78 22.76
N ALA A 53 16.21 -17.95 23.41
CA ALA A 53 14.97 -18.58 23.84
C ALA A 53 14.25 -17.77 24.94
N GLU A 54 15.00 -17.18 25.87
CA GLU A 54 14.44 -16.28 26.89
C GLU A 54 13.92 -14.96 26.28
N ALA A 55 14.61 -14.41 25.28
CA ALA A 55 14.11 -13.25 24.54
C ALA A 55 12.80 -13.57 23.78
N ALA A 56 12.69 -14.76 23.19
CA ALA A 56 11.46 -15.22 22.53
C ALA A 56 10.31 -15.42 23.53
N GLN A 57 10.61 -15.91 24.74
CA GLN A 57 9.64 -16.02 25.82
C GLN A 57 9.13 -14.64 26.26
N GLN A 58 10.03 -13.68 26.48
CA GLN A 58 9.67 -12.30 26.86
C GLN A 58 8.82 -11.60 25.79
N ALA A 59 9.12 -11.81 24.50
CA ALA A 59 8.32 -11.28 23.41
C ALA A 59 6.89 -11.87 23.40
N SER A 60 6.76 -13.17 23.69
CA SER A 60 5.47 -13.85 23.81
C SER A 60 4.66 -13.33 25.02
N ASP A 61 5.31 -13.10 26.16
CA ASP A 61 4.69 -12.49 27.34
C ASP A 61 4.19 -11.06 27.06
N ALA A 62 5.00 -10.25 26.37
CA ALA A 62 4.63 -8.89 26.00
C ALA A 62 3.44 -8.86 25.04
N ALA A 63 3.40 -9.77 24.06
CA ALA A 63 2.29 -9.93 23.13
C ALA A 63 1.01 -10.40 23.84
N ALA A 64 1.10 -11.39 24.73
CA ALA A 64 -0.03 -11.84 25.55
C ALA A 64 -0.62 -10.69 26.38
N ALA A 65 0.24 -9.91 27.05
CA ALA A 65 -0.18 -8.75 27.83
C ALA A 65 -0.84 -7.66 26.98
N ALA A 66 -0.38 -7.44 25.74
CA ALA A 66 -0.99 -6.49 24.81
C ALA A 66 -2.39 -6.93 24.38
N TRP A 67 -2.57 -8.21 24.04
CA TRP A 67 -3.87 -8.78 23.69
C TRP A 67 -4.84 -8.83 24.87
N ALA A 68 -4.35 -9.10 26.08
CA ALA A 68 -5.16 -9.01 27.30
C ALA A 68 -5.67 -7.57 27.56
N ARG A 69 -4.83 -6.55 27.32
CA ARG A 69 -5.26 -5.14 27.41
C ARG A 69 -6.30 -4.81 26.34
N ALA A 70 -6.16 -5.32 25.12
CA ALA A 70 -7.14 -5.14 24.07
C ALA A 70 -8.52 -5.72 24.47
N ASP A 71 -8.57 -6.94 25.00
CA ASP A 71 -9.82 -7.53 25.53
C ASP A 71 -10.40 -6.72 26.70
N GLN A 72 -9.55 -6.18 27.58
CA GLN A 72 -10.00 -5.33 28.69
C GLN A 72 -10.66 -4.03 28.18
N VAL A 73 -10.07 -3.37 27.18
CA VAL A 73 -10.65 -2.16 26.55
C VAL A 73 -12.00 -2.48 25.91
N LEU A 74 -12.08 -3.59 25.17
CA LEU A 74 -13.33 -4.05 24.55
C LEU A 74 -14.38 -4.44 25.59
N THR A 75 -13.97 -4.93 26.76
CA THR A 75 -14.84 -5.22 27.90
C THR A 75 -15.44 -3.93 28.48
N THR A 76 -14.65 -2.87 28.61
CA THR A 76 -15.14 -1.55 29.05
C THR A 76 -16.18 -0.99 28.08
N HIS A 77 -16.00 -1.18 26.77
CA HIS A 77 -17.00 -0.78 25.77
C HIS A 77 -18.32 -1.57 25.92
N GLY A 78 -18.25 -2.86 26.26
CA GLY A 78 -19.44 -3.67 26.57
C GLY A 78 -20.20 -3.21 27.82
N GLN A 79 -19.50 -2.75 28.86
CA GLN A 79 -20.11 -2.25 30.11
C GLN A 79 -20.87 -0.93 29.91
N VAL A 80 -20.45 -0.09 28.95
CA VAL A 80 -21.17 1.12 28.56
C VAL A 80 -22.52 0.75 27.92
N GLY A 81 -22.54 -0.22 27.01
CA GLY A 81 -23.79 -0.72 26.40
C GLY A 81 -24.75 -1.36 27.40
N GLU A 82 -24.25 -2.15 28.36
CA GLU A 82 -25.06 -2.74 29.43
C GLU A 82 -25.62 -1.68 30.40
N ALA A 83 -24.89 -0.59 30.68
CA ALA A 83 -25.36 0.51 31.52
C ALA A 83 -26.51 1.31 30.89
N TYR A 84 -26.50 1.47 29.55
CA TYR A 84 -27.62 2.04 28.80
C TYR A 84 -28.83 1.09 28.77
N ALA A 85 -28.60 -0.21 28.57
CA ALA A 85 -29.68 -1.21 28.58
C ALA A 85 -30.33 -1.41 29.97
N ALA A 86 -29.57 -1.21 31.06
CA ALA A 86 -30.05 -1.33 32.44
C ALA A 86 -30.84 -0.11 32.95
N ASN A 87 -30.77 1.04 32.26
CA ASN A 87 -31.57 2.23 32.54
C ASN A 87 -32.44 2.64 31.32
N PRO A 88 -33.46 1.83 30.94
CA PRO A 88 -34.33 2.13 29.80
C PRO A 88 -35.19 3.40 29.95
N GLY A 89 -35.10 4.11 31.09
CA GLY A 89 -35.72 5.41 31.34
C GLY A 89 -34.75 6.60 31.42
N ALA A 90 -33.44 6.41 31.21
CA ALA A 90 -32.47 7.52 31.23
C ALA A 90 -32.67 8.55 30.10
N GLY A 91 -33.54 8.26 29.13
CA GLY A 91 -33.99 9.18 28.08
C GLY A 91 -35.50 9.42 28.02
N SER A 92 -36.31 8.88 28.94
CA SER A 92 -37.77 9.02 28.84
C SER A 92 -38.26 10.35 29.46
N LYS A 93 -38.49 11.36 28.62
CA LYS A 93 -39.54 12.35 28.88
C LYS A 93 -40.68 12.14 27.88
N GLU A 94 -41.78 11.60 28.39
CA GLU A 94 -43.05 11.48 27.68
C GLU A 94 -43.60 12.85 27.27
N PHE A 95 -44.25 12.85 26.10
CA PHE A 95 -44.91 13.97 25.46
C PHE A 95 -46.14 14.49 26.23
N VAL A 96 -46.36 15.81 26.15
CA VAL A 96 -47.71 16.40 26.12
C VAL A 96 -47.94 16.88 24.68
N MET A 97 -48.90 16.26 24.00
CA MET A 97 -49.45 16.72 22.72
C MET A 97 -50.44 17.86 22.93
N ASP A 98 -50.51 18.76 21.94
CA ASP A 98 -51.76 19.39 21.50
C ASP A 98 -51.82 19.45 19.96
N GLU A 99 -52.92 18.89 19.44
CA GLU A 99 -53.78 19.21 18.26
C GLU A 99 -53.25 20.13 17.12
N GLN A 100 -53.55 19.97 15.81
CA GLN A 100 -54.70 19.36 15.10
C GLN A 100 -54.51 19.38 13.55
N ALA A 101 -55.28 18.52 12.85
CA ALA A 101 -55.88 18.66 11.50
C ALA A 101 -55.05 18.37 10.23
N THR A 102 -55.50 17.72 9.15
CA THR A 102 -56.62 16.80 8.79
C THR A 102 -56.38 16.27 7.36
N ALA A 103 -56.71 14.99 7.15
CA ALA A 103 -57.05 14.20 5.95
C ALA A 103 -57.02 14.77 4.50
N GLY A 104 -56.58 13.91 3.56
CA GLY A 104 -56.97 13.93 2.15
C GLY A 104 -56.34 12.83 1.27
N THR A 105 -57.11 11.79 0.91
CA THR A 105 -56.92 10.82 -0.20
C THR A 105 -58.20 10.94 -1.05
N PRO A 106 -58.28 10.75 -2.40
CA PRO A 106 -57.71 9.66 -3.23
C PRO A 106 -57.22 10.14 -4.65
N THR A 107 -56.74 9.37 -5.63
CA THR A 107 -57.28 8.16 -6.31
C THR A 107 -56.28 7.69 -7.39
N ALA A 108 -56.31 6.39 -7.72
CA ALA A 108 -55.56 5.73 -8.79
C ALA A 108 -55.88 6.22 -10.22
N SER A 109 -54.93 6.03 -11.15
CA SER A 109 -55.18 6.06 -12.60
C SER A 109 -54.28 5.07 -13.35
N ALA A 110 -54.83 4.58 -14.46
CA ALA A 110 -54.51 3.34 -15.15
C ALA A 110 -53.29 3.39 -16.08
N GLN A 111 -52.65 2.23 -16.25
CA GLN A 111 -51.61 1.93 -17.23
C GLN A 111 -52.17 1.79 -18.65
N GLN A 112 -51.42 2.27 -19.64
CA GLN A 112 -51.49 1.86 -21.04
C GLN A 112 -50.39 0.82 -21.35
N PRO A 113 -50.59 -0.10 -22.33
CA PRO A 113 -49.70 -1.23 -22.55
C PRO A 113 -48.55 -0.88 -23.49
N THR A 114 -47.31 -1.07 -23.03
CA THR A 114 -46.10 -1.18 -23.86
C THR A 114 -45.80 -2.66 -24.15
N GLU A 115 -45.03 -2.90 -25.23
CA GLU A 115 -44.47 -4.19 -25.69
C GLU A 115 -44.03 -5.14 -24.56
N PRO A 116 -43.99 -6.47 -24.80
CA PRO A 116 -43.86 -7.46 -23.74
C PRO A 116 -42.58 -7.21 -22.94
N ALA A 117 -42.77 -6.65 -21.74
CA ALA A 117 -41.74 -6.48 -20.74
C ALA A 117 -41.07 -7.83 -20.50
N GLN A 118 -39.74 -7.85 -20.55
CA GLN A 118 -38.99 -9.01 -20.09
C GLN A 118 -39.44 -9.37 -18.67
N PRO A 119 -39.50 -10.66 -18.33
CA PRO A 119 -40.00 -11.08 -17.02
C PRO A 119 -39.20 -10.40 -15.90
N PRO A 120 -39.87 -9.94 -14.82
CA PRO A 120 -39.21 -9.23 -13.73
C PRO A 120 -38.14 -10.13 -13.09
N LEU A 121 -36.94 -9.58 -12.89
CA LEU A 121 -35.85 -10.28 -12.20
C LEU A 121 -36.08 -10.20 -10.67
N PRO A 122 -35.55 -11.15 -9.89
CA PRO A 122 -35.59 -11.05 -8.43
C PRO A 122 -34.90 -9.77 -7.93
N ASP A 123 -35.46 -9.14 -6.89
CA ASP A 123 -34.87 -8.00 -6.17
C ASP A 123 -34.51 -8.39 -4.71
N PRO A 124 -33.48 -9.23 -4.50
CA PRO A 124 -33.04 -9.65 -3.18
C PRO A 124 -32.47 -8.49 -2.35
N LEU A 125 -31.94 -7.45 -2.98
CA LEU A 125 -31.39 -6.27 -2.29
C LEU A 125 -32.47 -5.25 -1.90
N ARG A 126 -33.71 -5.42 -2.36
CA ARG A 126 -34.86 -4.53 -2.09
C ARG A 126 -34.57 -3.09 -2.51
N LEU A 127 -33.94 -2.92 -3.66
CA LEU A 127 -33.52 -1.61 -4.17
C LEU A 127 -34.62 -0.90 -4.95
N ALA A 128 -35.68 -1.58 -5.39
CA ALA A 128 -36.71 -1.00 -6.24
C ALA A 128 -37.35 0.31 -5.72
N GLY A 129 -37.39 0.52 -4.40
CA GLY A 129 -37.94 1.74 -3.77
C GLY A 129 -36.90 2.78 -3.34
N ARG A 130 -35.61 2.54 -3.62
CA ARG A 130 -34.49 3.37 -3.15
C ARG A 130 -33.52 3.78 -4.26
N PHE A 131 -33.47 2.98 -5.33
CA PHE A 131 -32.58 3.23 -6.45
C PHE A 131 -33.01 4.51 -7.18
N GLN A 132 -32.07 5.43 -7.37
CA GLN A 132 -32.37 6.69 -8.05
C GLN A 132 -32.33 6.46 -9.55
N LEU A 133 -33.43 6.79 -10.22
CA LEU A 133 -33.68 6.51 -11.64
C LEU A 133 -33.99 7.80 -12.39
N ASP A 134 -33.54 7.87 -13.64
CA ASP A 134 -33.89 8.96 -14.53
C ASP A 134 -35.33 8.80 -15.09
N PRO A 135 -35.95 9.89 -15.59
CA PRO A 135 -37.30 9.82 -16.14
C PRO A 135 -37.42 8.81 -17.29
N GLY A 136 -38.31 7.83 -17.13
CA GLY A 136 -38.57 6.79 -18.12
C GLY A 136 -37.83 5.47 -17.86
N GLU A 137 -36.95 5.44 -16.86
CA GLU A 137 -36.29 4.22 -16.42
C GLU A 137 -37.16 3.42 -15.45
N GLN A 138 -37.01 2.10 -15.49
CA GLN A 138 -37.71 1.17 -14.60
C GLN A 138 -36.74 0.16 -14.00
N PHE A 139 -36.72 0.07 -12.68
CA PHE A 139 -35.93 -0.94 -11.99
C PHE A 139 -36.46 -2.35 -12.28
N ALA A 140 -35.58 -3.25 -12.71
CA ALA A 140 -35.93 -4.59 -13.17
C ALA A 140 -35.49 -5.71 -12.20
N GLY A 141 -34.47 -5.48 -11.37
CA GLY A 141 -34.01 -6.45 -10.36
C GLY A 141 -32.59 -6.16 -9.85
N SER A 142 -32.12 -6.95 -8.88
CA SER A 142 -30.79 -6.77 -8.28
C SER A 142 -30.10 -8.08 -7.89
N GLY A 143 -28.83 -7.97 -7.51
CA GLY A 143 -28.10 -9.01 -6.80
C GLY A 143 -26.74 -8.54 -6.34
N SER A 144 -26.05 -9.41 -5.60
CA SER A 144 -24.71 -9.14 -5.10
C SER A 144 -23.79 -10.35 -5.25
N ALA A 145 -22.50 -10.06 -5.34
CA ALA A 145 -21.42 -11.03 -5.17
C ALA A 145 -20.45 -10.45 -4.12
N LYS A 146 -19.98 -11.29 -3.21
CA LYS A 146 -19.09 -10.90 -2.10
C LYS A 146 -17.78 -11.67 -2.24
N ASP A 147 -16.67 -11.05 -1.85
CA ASP A 147 -15.38 -11.72 -1.69
C ASP A 147 -15.21 -12.25 -0.27
N ASP A 148 -14.01 -12.75 0.04
CA ASP A 148 -13.71 -13.36 1.32
C ASP A 148 -13.44 -12.33 2.43
N GLU A 149 -13.20 -11.05 2.07
CA GLU A 149 -12.80 -9.98 3.00
C GLU A 149 -13.95 -9.08 3.41
N GLY A 150 -15.08 -9.10 2.71
CA GLY A 150 -16.23 -8.27 3.06
C GLY A 150 -16.72 -7.39 1.94
N MET A 151 -15.89 -7.17 0.91
CA MET A 151 -16.17 -6.28 -0.19
C MET A 151 -17.14 -6.93 -1.17
N MET A 152 -17.97 -6.11 -1.78
CA MET A 152 -19.01 -6.58 -2.68
C MET A 152 -18.98 -5.89 -4.02
N MET A 153 -19.38 -6.68 -5.02
CA MET A 153 -19.94 -6.18 -6.26
C MET A 153 -21.47 -6.22 -6.13
N LEU A 154 -22.12 -5.07 -6.27
CA LEU A 154 -23.57 -4.98 -6.36
C LEU A 154 -23.98 -4.76 -7.81
N ALA A 155 -25.07 -5.38 -8.24
CA ALA A 155 -25.59 -5.20 -9.59
C ALA A 155 -27.10 -4.93 -9.56
N ALA A 156 -27.55 -3.98 -10.36
CA ALA A 156 -28.95 -3.65 -10.55
C ALA A 156 -29.27 -3.55 -12.05
N ALA A 157 -30.35 -4.18 -12.47
CA ALA A 157 -30.88 -4.07 -13.83
C ALA A 157 -31.88 -2.92 -13.90
N VAL A 158 -31.72 -2.05 -14.89
CA VAL A 158 -32.58 -0.90 -15.14
C VAL A 158 -33.01 -0.92 -16.60
N ASP A 159 -34.31 -0.99 -16.85
CA ASP A 159 -34.89 -0.91 -18.18
C ASP A 159 -35.05 0.58 -18.55
N THR A 160 -34.35 1.02 -19.60
CA THR A 160 -34.42 2.39 -20.11
C THR A 160 -35.11 2.41 -21.49
N PRO A 161 -35.52 3.58 -22.01
CA PRO A 161 -36.05 3.69 -23.37
C PRO A 161 -35.12 3.17 -24.46
N ASP A 162 -33.80 3.22 -24.23
CA ASP A 162 -32.77 2.76 -25.16
C ASP A 162 -32.42 1.27 -25.00
N GLY A 163 -33.07 0.59 -24.04
CA GLY A 163 -32.84 -0.80 -23.71
C GLY A 163 -32.35 -0.98 -22.26
N ARG A 164 -32.16 -2.25 -21.89
CA ARG A 164 -31.71 -2.61 -20.54
C ARG A 164 -30.26 -2.20 -20.31
N GLN A 165 -30.02 -1.59 -19.16
CA GLN A 165 -28.71 -1.25 -18.62
C GLN A 165 -28.48 -2.01 -17.31
N VAL A 166 -27.21 -2.20 -16.95
CA VAL A 166 -26.78 -2.81 -15.71
C VAL A 166 -25.88 -1.84 -14.96
N HIS A 167 -26.33 -1.40 -13.80
CA HIS A 167 -25.53 -0.64 -12.86
C HIS A 167 -24.72 -1.61 -12.01
N ILE A 168 -23.40 -1.41 -11.94
CA ILE A 168 -22.49 -2.23 -11.16
C ILE A 168 -21.74 -1.34 -10.18
N GLY A 169 -22.00 -1.50 -8.88
CA GLY A 169 -21.25 -0.84 -7.81
C GLY A 169 -20.05 -1.69 -7.41
N VAL A 170 -18.84 -1.14 -7.53
CA VAL A 170 -17.59 -1.84 -7.22
C VAL A 170 -16.42 -0.87 -6.90
N PRO A 171 -15.74 -1.02 -5.76
CA PRO A 171 -16.15 -1.80 -4.57
C PRO A 171 -17.33 -1.16 -3.84
N ILE A 172 -18.12 -1.96 -3.11
CA ILE A 172 -19.08 -1.48 -2.10
C ILE A 172 -18.88 -2.28 -0.82
N PHE A 173 -18.71 -1.61 0.32
CA PHE A 173 -18.60 -2.25 1.63
C PHE A 173 -19.94 -2.86 2.07
N ASP A 174 -19.91 -3.92 2.89
CA ASP A 174 -21.14 -4.60 3.35
C ASP A 174 -22.05 -3.69 4.18
N GLU A 175 -21.46 -2.79 4.96
CA GLU A 175 -22.18 -1.77 5.73
C GLU A 175 -22.87 -0.72 4.86
N ASP A 176 -22.28 -0.36 3.72
CA ASP A 176 -22.82 0.63 2.78
C ASP A 176 -23.82 0.05 1.79
N ARG A 177 -24.01 -1.27 1.77
CA ARG A 177 -24.97 -1.95 0.88
C ARG A 177 -26.37 -1.36 0.96
N LYS A 178 -26.81 -0.98 2.17
CA LYS A 178 -28.14 -0.39 2.41
C LYS A 178 -28.23 1.04 1.87
N ASN A 179 -27.09 1.71 1.70
CA ASN A 179 -26.93 3.10 1.28
C ASN A 179 -26.67 3.23 -0.22
N TRP A 180 -26.34 2.13 -0.90
CA TRP A 180 -26.18 2.15 -2.36
C TRP A 180 -27.45 2.64 -3.08
N ARG A 181 -27.31 3.66 -3.93
CA ARG A 181 -28.41 4.28 -4.70
C ARG A 181 -28.22 4.22 -6.23
N GLY A 182 -27.09 3.70 -6.69
CA GLY A 182 -26.74 3.64 -8.12
C GLY A 182 -26.01 4.89 -8.62
N ALA A 183 -25.74 4.93 -9.92
CA ALA A 183 -24.89 5.94 -10.55
C ALA A 183 -25.52 7.33 -10.71
N HIS A 184 -26.87 7.42 -10.66
CA HIS A 184 -27.57 8.69 -10.83
C HIS A 184 -27.72 9.49 -9.53
N ALA A 185 -27.33 8.90 -8.38
CA ALA A 185 -27.36 9.57 -7.09
C ALA A 185 -26.16 10.52 -6.93
N PRO A 186 -26.29 11.58 -6.10
CA PRO A 186 -25.12 12.35 -5.68
C PRO A 186 -24.13 11.43 -4.96
N GLU A 187 -22.83 11.74 -5.04
CA GLU A 187 -21.77 10.95 -4.39
C GLU A 187 -22.00 10.79 -2.89
N HIS A 188 -22.41 11.87 -2.24
CA HIS A 188 -22.82 11.88 -0.85
C HIS A 188 -24.26 12.38 -0.73
N ASP A 189 -25.03 11.71 0.12
CA ASP A 189 -26.28 12.24 0.64
C ASP A 189 -26.05 12.86 2.02
N VAL A 190 -26.93 13.75 2.45
CA VAL A 190 -26.89 14.33 3.79
C VAL A 190 -28.02 13.71 4.60
N GLU A 191 -27.66 12.92 5.59
CA GLU A 191 -28.60 12.44 6.60
C GLU A 191 -28.44 13.28 7.86
N VAL A 192 -29.57 13.61 8.50
CA VAL A 192 -29.56 14.33 9.77
C VAL A 192 -29.60 13.27 10.87
N ASP A 193 -28.64 13.31 11.78
CA ASP A 193 -28.72 12.50 12.99
C ASP A 193 -29.84 13.08 13.87
N GLU A 194 -31.00 12.44 13.81
CA GLU A 194 -32.14 12.83 14.64
C GLU A 194 -31.93 12.44 16.12
N GLU A 195 -30.91 11.64 16.44
CA GLU A 195 -30.58 11.15 17.78
C GLU A 195 -29.41 11.91 18.45
N ASP A 196 -28.45 12.44 17.67
CA ASP A 196 -27.33 13.28 18.13
C ASP A 196 -27.45 14.70 17.55
N ASP A 197 -27.88 15.65 18.40
CA ASP A 197 -27.98 17.12 18.23
C ASP A 197 -28.51 17.74 16.92
N GLY A 198 -29.01 16.93 15.98
CA GLY A 198 -29.40 17.38 14.65
C GLY A 198 -28.21 17.61 13.72
N GLU A 199 -27.05 17.01 14.02
CA GLU A 199 -25.86 17.11 13.18
C GLU A 199 -26.09 16.41 11.83
N GLU A 200 -25.80 17.15 10.75
CA GLU A 200 -25.80 16.63 9.39
C GLU A 200 -24.54 15.78 9.17
N TYR A 201 -24.71 14.52 8.79
CA TYR A 201 -23.62 13.65 8.38
C TYR A 201 -23.75 13.21 6.92
N HIS A 202 -22.61 13.00 6.28
CA HIS A 202 -22.54 12.58 4.89
C HIS A 202 -22.57 11.06 4.80
N VAL A 203 -23.47 10.53 3.96
CA VAL A 203 -23.57 9.11 3.66
C VAL A 203 -23.11 8.87 2.23
N ASP A 204 -22.15 7.97 2.05
CA ASP A 204 -21.72 7.54 0.71
C ASP A 204 -22.83 6.72 0.04
N THR A 205 -23.29 7.17 -1.12
CA THR A 205 -24.35 6.50 -1.89
C THR A 205 -23.81 5.41 -2.81
N GLY A 206 -22.48 5.24 -2.85
CA GLY A 206 -21.73 4.38 -3.75
C GLY A 206 -21.76 4.83 -5.22
N SER A 207 -22.25 6.04 -5.51
CA SER A 207 -22.37 6.57 -6.88
C SER A 207 -21.01 6.70 -7.56
N ALA A 208 -19.99 7.20 -6.85
CA ALA A 208 -18.62 7.32 -7.37
C ALA A 208 -17.97 5.97 -7.71
N ASN A 209 -18.44 4.88 -7.11
CA ASN A 209 -17.99 3.51 -7.37
C ASN A 209 -18.93 2.73 -8.31
N THR A 210 -19.92 3.38 -8.93
CA THR A 210 -20.89 2.73 -9.81
C THR A 210 -20.61 2.99 -11.29
N VAL A 211 -20.50 1.93 -12.08
CA VAL A 211 -20.48 1.98 -13.55
C VAL A 211 -21.84 1.62 -14.13
N VAL A 212 -22.19 2.23 -15.26
CA VAL A 212 -23.38 1.87 -16.05
C VAL A 212 -22.95 1.19 -17.34
N LEU A 213 -23.33 -0.08 -17.51
CA LEU A 213 -23.05 -0.87 -18.71
C LEU A 213 -24.32 -1.14 -19.50
N ASP A 214 -24.21 -1.19 -20.83
CA ASP A 214 -25.28 -1.74 -21.67
C ASP A 214 -25.43 -3.24 -21.42
N ALA A 215 -26.66 -3.77 -21.60
CA ALA A 215 -26.92 -5.20 -21.44
C ALA A 215 -25.97 -6.08 -22.29
N ALA A 216 -25.63 -5.64 -23.50
CA ALA A 216 -24.70 -6.37 -24.36
C ALA A 216 -23.30 -6.49 -23.74
N ASP A 217 -22.76 -5.41 -23.16
CA ASP A 217 -21.44 -5.42 -22.54
C ASP A 217 -21.45 -6.13 -21.18
N ALA A 218 -22.49 -5.93 -20.37
CA ALA A 218 -22.68 -6.69 -19.15
C ALA A 218 -22.83 -8.21 -19.41
N ALA A 219 -23.44 -8.61 -20.53
CA ALA A 219 -23.55 -10.02 -20.93
C ALA A 219 -22.22 -10.64 -21.36
N ARG A 220 -21.25 -9.84 -21.80
CA ARG A 220 -19.90 -10.27 -22.20
C ARG A 220 -18.94 -10.45 -21.03
N LEU A 221 -19.26 -9.91 -19.85
CA LEU A 221 -18.42 -10.01 -18.67
C LEU A 221 -17.94 -11.43 -18.33
N PRO A 222 -18.78 -12.49 -18.41
CA PRO A 222 -18.30 -13.85 -18.15
C PRO A 222 -17.21 -14.32 -19.11
N GLU A 223 -17.27 -13.92 -20.39
CA GLU A 223 -16.26 -14.27 -21.38
C GLU A 223 -14.96 -13.53 -21.11
N LEU A 224 -15.04 -12.23 -20.78
CA LEU A 224 -13.89 -11.41 -20.40
C LEU A 224 -13.22 -11.91 -19.12
N ALA A 225 -14.02 -12.21 -18.08
CA ALA A 225 -13.52 -12.77 -16.82
C ALA A 225 -12.86 -14.14 -17.04
N ALA A 226 -13.43 -15.00 -17.90
CA ALA A 226 -12.83 -16.29 -18.23
C ALA A 226 -11.50 -16.13 -18.96
N ASP A 227 -11.41 -15.19 -19.90
CA ASP A 227 -10.19 -14.87 -20.62
C ASP A 227 -9.09 -14.30 -19.70
N VAL A 228 -9.42 -13.33 -18.84
CA VAL A 228 -8.49 -12.78 -17.83
C VAL A 228 -7.97 -13.89 -16.92
N VAL A 229 -8.84 -14.74 -16.39
CA VAL A 229 -8.43 -15.87 -15.53
C VAL A 229 -7.56 -16.87 -16.29
N ALA A 230 -7.86 -17.16 -17.56
CA ALA A 230 -7.07 -18.09 -18.36
C ALA A 230 -5.66 -17.54 -18.67
N ARG A 231 -5.56 -16.25 -19.03
CA ARG A 231 -4.28 -15.57 -19.27
C ARG A 231 -3.44 -15.50 -18.00
N ALA A 232 -4.06 -15.08 -16.89
CA ALA A 232 -3.37 -15.02 -15.60
C ALA A 232 -2.89 -16.39 -15.11
N ALA A 233 -3.70 -17.44 -15.29
CA ALA A 233 -3.29 -18.81 -14.94
C ALA A 233 -2.12 -19.33 -15.80
N ALA A 234 -1.98 -18.87 -17.04
CA ALA A 234 -0.84 -19.23 -17.88
C ALA A 234 0.46 -18.56 -17.36
N VAL A 235 0.39 -17.29 -16.98
CA VAL A 235 1.50 -16.55 -16.37
C VAL A 235 1.87 -17.16 -15.02
N ASP A 236 0.89 -17.47 -14.16
CA ASP A 236 1.16 -18.10 -12.86
C ASP A 236 1.82 -19.47 -13.00
N LYS A 237 1.45 -20.24 -14.03
CA LYS A 237 2.12 -21.52 -14.33
C LYS A 237 3.58 -21.32 -14.74
N GLU A 238 3.89 -20.28 -15.51
CA GLU A 238 5.27 -19.90 -15.83
C GLU A 238 6.02 -19.51 -14.55
N TYR A 239 5.43 -18.62 -13.74
CA TYR A 239 6.01 -18.16 -12.47
C TYR A 239 6.32 -19.31 -11.51
N GLN A 240 5.37 -20.24 -11.31
CA GLN A 240 5.59 -21.43 -10.48
C GLN A 240 6.67 -22.37 -11.05
N GLY A 241 6.88 -22.37 -12.37
CA GLY A 241 8.01 -23.05 -13.00
C GLY A 241 9.33 -22.41 -12.63
N LEU A 242 9.40 -21.08 -12.72
CA LEU A 242 10.57 -20.28 -12.35
C LEU A 242 10.92 -20.43 -10.86
N VAL A 243 9.95 -20.41 -9.95
CA VAL A 243 10.18 -20.65 -8.51
C VAL A 243 10.89 -21.99 -8.29
N LYS A 244 10.41 -23.07 -8.94
CA LYS A 244 11.04 -24.40 -8.83
C LYS A 244 12.44 -24.45 -9.41
N ASP A 245 12.67 -23.73 -10.52
CA ASP A 245 14.01 -23.62 -11.10
C ASP A 245 14.94 -22.80 -10.20
N SER A 246 14.44 -21.72 -9.59
CA SER A 246 15.18 -20.91 -8.62
C SER A 246 15.58 -21.74 -7.40
N ASP A 247 14.64 -22.48 -6.79
CA ASP A 247 14.91 -23.38 -5.66
C ASP A 247 16.00 -24.41 -5.98
N ARG A 248 15.92 -25.02 -7.17
CA ARG A 248 16.90 -26.01 -7.63
C ARG A 248 18.27 -25.37 -7.83
N LEU A 249 18.35 -24.25 -8.55
CA LEU A 249 19.59 -23.53 -8.82
C LEU A 249 20.22 -23.00 -7.53
N HIS A 250 19.40 -22.53 -6.58
CA HIS A 250 19.85 -22.11 -5.26
C HIS A 250 20.48 -23.28 -4.49
N ALA A 251 19.84 -24.46 -4.49
CA ALA A 251 20.41 -25.65 -3.85
C ALA A 251 21.72 -26.11 -4.51
N ASP A 252 21.78 -26.11 -5.86
CA ASP A 252 22.99 -26.47 -6.60
C ASP A 252 24.15 -25.48 -6.33
N ARG A 253 23.84 -24.18 -6.27
CA ARG A 253 24.80 -23.13 -5.89
C ARG A 253 25.29 -23.32 -4.46
N ALA A 254 24.39 -23.54 -3.51
CA ALA A 254 24.73 -23.75 -2.10
C ALA A 254 25.72 -24.91 -1.93
N ALA A 255 25.54 -26.02 -2.65
CA ALA A 255 26.45 -27.14 -2.61
C ALA A 255 27.87 -26.80 -3.13
N LEU A 256 27.98 -26.00 -4.19
CA LEU A 256 29.26 -25.56 -4.74
C LEU A 256 29.95 -24.51 -3.88
N GLU A 257 29.21 -23.54 -3.34
CA GLU A 257 29.76 -22.55 -2.41
C GLU A 257 30.20 -23.21 -1.10
N ALA A 258 29.46 -24.20 -0.59
CA ALA A 258 29.88 -24.97 0.58
C ALA A 258 31.23 -25.68 0.37
N LYS A 259 31.48 -26.22 -0.84
CA LYS A 259 32.80 -26.78 -1.19
C LYS A 259 33.88 -25.69 -1.25
N ARG A 260 33.56 -24.56 -1.88
CA ARG A 260 34.47 -23.42 -2.08
C ARG A 260 34.95 -22.83 -0.74
N PHE A 261 34.07 -22.75 0.26
CA PHE A 261 34.40 -22.20 1.58
C PHE A 261 34.70 -23.26 2.65
N GLY A 262 34.41 -24.53 2.37
CA GLY A 262 34.69 -25.65 3.26
C GLY A 262 33.65 -25.90 4.36
N SER A 263 32.52 -25.18 4.35
CA SER A 263 31.35 -25.45 5.17
C SER A 263 30.07 -24.88 4.54
N GLU A 264 28.92 -25.47 4.85
CA GLU A 264 27.61 -24.98 4.40
C GLU A 264 27.30 -23.58 4.93
N GLU A 265 27.62 -23.30 6.19
CA GLU A 265 27.41 -21.99 6.81
C GLU A 265 28.14 -20.85 6.07
N GLN A 266 29.41 -21.06 5.71
CA GLN A 266 30.19 -20.05 5.00
C GLN A 266 29.76 -19.92 3.54
N GLY A 267 29.37 -21.04 2.90
CA GLY A 267 28.76 -21.02 1.58
C GLY A 267 27.45 -20.22 1.55
N GLN A 268 26.56 -20.43 2.54
CA GLN A 268 25.33 -19.67 2.68
C GLN A 268 25.60 -18.19 2.94
N ARG A 269 26.56 -17.87 3.83
CA ARG A 269 26.96 -16.49 4.10
C ARG A 269 27.42 -15.75 2.84
N LYS A 270 28.15 -16.43 1.95
CA LYS A 270 28.53 -15.88 0.63
C LYS A 270 27.28 -15.61 -0.22
N MET A 271 26.34 -16.56 -0.29
CA MET A 271 25.11 -16.38 -1.06
C MET A 271 24.27 -15.22 -0.53
N ASP A 272 24.14 -15.08 0.79
CA ASP A 272 23.43 -13.97 1.43
C ASP A 272 24.09 -12.62 1.13
N ALA A 273 25.43 -12.56 1.19
CA ALA A 273 26.19 -11.36 0.84
C ALA A 273 26.02 -10.98 -0.64
N ASP A 274 26.00 -11.95 -1.54
CA ASP A 274 25.74 -11.72 -2.97
C ASP A 274 24.31 -11.22 -3.21
N ALA A 275 23.32 -11.84 -2.56
CA ALA A 275 21.93 -11.43 -2.65
C ALA A 275 21.74 -10.01 -2.12
N LYS A 276 22.37 -9.67 -0.99
CA LYS A 276 22.36 -8.31 -0.43
C LYS A 276 22.95 -7.28 -1.40
N VAL A 277 24.11 -7.55 -1.99
CA VAL A 277 24.71 -6.62 -2.97
C VAL A 277 23.81 -6.45 -4.20
N LEU A 278 23.28 -7.55 -4.75
CA LEU A 278 22.39 -7.49 -5.91
C LEU A 278 21.14 -6.65 -5.62
N HIS A 279 20.51 -6.90 -4.49
CA HIS A 279 19.33 -6.18 -4.01
C HIS A 279 19.60 -4.68 -3.81
N ASP A 280 20.68 -4.34 -3.11
CA ASP A 280 21.06 -2.95 -2.87
C ASP A 280 21.35 -2.22 -4.20
N GLU A 281 22.08 -2.86 -5.13
CA GLU A 281 22.37 -2.30 -6.46
C GLU A 281 21.12 -2.13 -7.32
N GLU A 282 20.16 -3.05 -7.25
CA GLU A 282 18.87 -2.92 -7.92
C GLU A 282 18.05 -1.75 -7.37
N PHE A 283 17.96 -1.61 -6.05
CA PHE A 283 17.29 -0.47 -5.43
C PHE A 283 17.93 0.86 -5.82
N GLN A 284 19.26 0.92 -5.88
CA GLN A 284 19.94 2.13 -6.34
C GLN A 284 19.62 2.42 -7.81
N ARG A 285 19.62 1.39 -8.68
CA ARG A 285 19.23 1.54 -10.10
C ARG A 285 17.79 2.04 -10.26
N HIS A 286 16.85 1.49 -9.49
CA HIS A 286 15.46 1.92 -9.52
C HIS A 286 15.32 3.39 -9.10
N ARG A 287 15.94 3.78 -7.98
CA ARG A 287 15.93 5.18 -7.51
C ARG A 287 16.52 6.14 -8.55
N ARG A 288 17.56 5.74 -9.27
CA ARG A 288 18.11 6.57 -10.36
C ARG A 288 17.15 6.72 -11.53
N ARG A 289 16.45 5.66 -11.94
CA ARG A 289 15.42 5.75 -12.98
C ARG A 289 14.32 6.74 -12.59
N ASP A 290 13.88 6.69 -11.34
CA ASP A 290 12.86 7.62 -10.83
C ASP A 290 13.38 9.07 -10.81
N MET A 291 14.64 9.29 -10.43
CA MET A 291 15.26 10.62 -10.51
C MET A 291 15.35 11.09 -11.97
N GLU A 292 15.78 10.22 -12.89
CA GLU A 292 15.92 10.53 -14.32
C GLU A 292 14.59 10.98 -14.95
N ALA A 293 13.45 10.44 -14.49
CA ALA A 293 12.14 10.88 -14.95
C ALA A 293 11.89 12.39 -14.73
N ALA A 294 12.44 12.97 -13.66
CA ALA A 294 12.39 14.43 -13.43
C ALA A 294 13.43 15.16 -14.28
N VAL A 295 14.63 14.60 -14.40
CA VAL A 295 15.75 15.17 -15.14
C VAL A 295 15.46 15.25 -16.65
N ASP A 296 14.73 14.28 -17.21
CA ASP A 296 14.27 14.26 -18.60
C ASP A 296 13.24 15.36 -18.91
N ARG A 297 12.62 15.93 -17.88
CA ARG A 297 11.68 17.05 -18.00
C ARG A 297 12.34 18.41 -17.77
N LEU A 298 13.66 18.47 -17.62
CA LEU A 298 14.39 19.72 -17.47
C LEU A 298 14.52 20.48 -18.80
N PRO A 299 14.49 21.82 -18.78
CA PRO A 299 14.98 22.64 -19.87
C PRO A 299 16.45 22.32 -20.19
N SER A 300 16.87 22.51 -21.45
CA SER A 300 18.22 22.13 -21.90
C SER A 300 19.37 22.84 -21.15
N GLU A 301 19.14 24.07 -20.72
CA GLU A 301 20.12 24.84 -19.93
C GLU A 301 20.29 24.25 -18.52
N ASP A 302 19.17 24.00 -17.84
CA ASP A 302 19.15 23.37 -16.51
C ASP A 302 19.70 21.95 -16.56
N ARG A 303 19.38 21.18 -17.60
CA ARG A 303 19.90 19.83 -17.83
C ARG A 303 21.43 19.82 -17.92
N SER A 304 22.02 20.76 -18.65
CA SER A 304 23.48 20.83 -18.81
C SER A 304 24.19 21.13 -17.48
N ARG A 305 23.61 22.01 -16.65
CA ARG A 305 24.12 22.30 -15.32
C ARG A 305 23.95 21.10 -14.36
N TYR A 306 22.82 20.42 -14.44
CA TYR A 306 22.56 19.19 -13.70
C TYR A 306 23.58 18.10 -14.03
N ASP A 307 23.82 17.84 -15.31
CA ASP A 307 24.74 16.79 -15.79
C ASP A 307 26.20 17.04 -15.35
N GLU A 308 26.62 18.31 -15.20
CA GLU A 308 27.92 18.65 -14.61
C GLU A 308 28.00 18.28 -13.13
N LEU A 309 26.97 18.61 -12.34
CA LEU A 309 26.92 18.23 -10.93
C LEU A 309 26.84 16.70 -10.77
N GLN A 310 26.05 16.03 -11.62
CA GLN A 310 25.91 14.57 -11.59
C GLN A 310 27.25 13.89 -11.88
N ARG A 311 28.06 14.39 -12.84
CA ARG A 311 29.41 13.88 -13.08
C ARG A 311 30.34 14.01 -11.87
N GLN A 312 30.20 15.06 -11.08
CA GLN A 312 30.98 15.22 -9.84
C GLN A 312 30.53 14.21 -8.77
N VAL A 313 29.21 14.00 -8.64
CA VAL A 313 28.65 12.98 -7.75
C VAL A 313 29.10 11.57 -8.16
N ASP A 314 29.09 11.27 -9.46
CA ASP A 314 29.48 9.96 -9.99
C ASP A 314 30.98 9.70 -9.88
N ALA A 315 31.82 10.75 -9.77
CA ALA A 315 33.26 10.60 -9.54
C ALA A 315 33.57 9.95 -8.17
N ALA A 316 32.67 10.09 -7.20
CA ALA A 316 32.72 9.40 -5.91
C ALA A 316 32.13 7.97 -5.95
N GLY A 317 31.49 7.61 -7.07
CA GLY A 317 30.78 6.36 -7.30
C GLY A 317 29.30 6.58 -7.55
N THR A 318 28.75 5.92 -8.58
CA THR A 318 27.36 6.12 -9.02
C THR A 318 26.36 5.59 -7.97
N ASP A 319 26.49 4.33 -7.56
CA ASP A 319 25.47 3.60 -6.77
C ASP A 319 25.92 3.32 -5.34
N ALA A 320 27.23 3.34 -5.13
CA ALA A 320 27.90 3.14 -3.86
C ALA A 320 29.14 4.03 -3.85
N TRP A 321 29.67 4.29 -2.66
CA TRP A 321 30.99 4.94 -2.55
C TRP A 321 32.07 3.98 -3.06
N GLU A 322 32.89 4.43 -4.01
CA GLU A 322 33.95 3.62 -4.58
C GLU A 322 35.18 3.58 -3.64
N PRO A 323 35.80 2.41 -3.42
CA PRO A 323 37.01 2.32 -2.60
C PRO A 323 38.14 3.22 -3.13
N GLY A 324 38.73 4.03 -2.24
CA GLY A 324 39.82 4.94 -2.59
C GLY A 324 39.37 6.27 -3.20
N LYS A 325 38.07 6.56 -3.18
CA LYS A 325 37.46 7.84 -3.61
C LYS A 325 36.96 8.69 -2.44
N ASP A 326 37.58 8.55 -1.27
CA ASP A 326 37.16 9.19 -0.02
C ASP A 326 37.17 10.73 -0.12
N ALA A 327 38.04 11.31 -0.95
CA ALA A 327 38.07 12.76 -1.18
C ALA A 327 36.86 13.24 -1.99
N GLU A 328 36.52 12.55 -3.07
CA GLU A 328 35.33 12.83 -3.87
C GLU A 328 34.05 12.57 -3.07
N ALA A 329 33.99 11.48 -2.30
CA ALA A 329 32.84 11.15 -1.45
C ALA A 329 32.63 12.18 -0.33
N ALA A 330 33.71 12.61 0.34
CA ALA A 330 33.66 13.68 1.33
C ALA A 330 33.11 14.98 0.73
N ALA A 331 33.56 15.36 -0.48
CA ALA A 331 33.05 16.54 -1.17
C ALA A 331 31.54 16.43 -1.48
N VAL A 332 31.06 15.27 -1.91
CA VAL A 332 29.62 15.02 -2.13
C VAL A 332 28.82 15.14 -0.83
N CYS A 333 29.35 14.63 0.28
CA CYS A 333 28.72 14.74 1.60
C CYS A 333 28.84 16.15 2.23
N GLY A 334 29.64 17.05 1.67
CA GLY A 334 29.94 18.35 2.28
C GLY A 334 30.79 18.24 3.55
N LEU A 335 31.62 17.20 3.64
CA LEU A 335 32.49 16.88 4.77
C LEU A 335 33.97 17.05 4.39
N THR A 336 34.84 17.16 5.38
CA THR A 336 36.27 16.90 5.17
C THR A 336 36.53 15.40 5.01
N VAL A 337 37.69 15.03 4.44
CA VAL A 337 38.09 13.62 4.30
C VAL A 337 38.10 12.91 5.66
N ALA A 338 38.65 13.55 6.69
CA ALA A 338 38.71 12.99 8.04
C ALA A 338 37.31 12.76 8.65
N GLU A 339 36.37 13.69 8.42
CA GLU A 339 34.98 13.54 8.87
C GLU A 339 34.23 12.46 8.09
N PHE A 340 34.51 12.30 6.79
CA PHE A 340 33.95 11.22 6.01
C PHE A 340 34.48 9.85 6.46
N GLU A 341 35.77 9.75 6.73
CA GLU A 341 36.38 8.55 7.32
C GLU A 341 35.75 8.21 8.68
N GLU A 342 35.56 9.22 9.54
CA GLU A 342 34.86 9.08 10.83
C GLU A 342 33.42 8.58 10.63
N LEU A 343 32.67 9.18 9.70
CA LEU A 343 31.31 8.77 9.36
C LEU A 343 31.25 7.30 8.88
N ARG A 344 32.19 6.89 8.03
CA ARG A 344 32.30 5.50 7.55
C ARG A 344 32.55 4.54 8.71
N ASP A 345 33.49 4.86 9.59
CA ASP A 345 33.84 4.01 10.73
C ASP A 345 32.69 3.90 11.73
N LEU A 346 31.97 5.00 12.00
CA LEU A 346 30.75 4.99 12.82
C LEU A 346 29.62 4.19 12.16
N SER A 347 29.51 4.24 10.83
CA SER A 347 28.47 3.53 10.08
C SER A 347 28.61 2.01 10.21
N ARG A 348 29.85 1.49 10.21
CA ARG A 348 30.17 0.05 10.41
C ARG A 348 29.79 -0.48 11.80
N ILE A 349 29.61 0.39 12.79
CA ILE A 349 29.14 -0.02 14.11
C ILE A 349 27.62 -0.17 14.04
N PRO A 350 27.04 -1.35 14.33
CA PRO A 350 25.59 -1.52 14.35
C PRO A 350 24.95 -0.49 15.28
N TRP A 351 23.85 0.13 14.85
CA TRP A 351 23.24 1.26 15.58
C TRP A 351 22.95 0.94 17.06
N ARG A 352 22.55 -0.30 17.38
CA ARG A 352 22.29 -0.77 18.76
C ARG A 352 23.54 -0.87 19.63
N GLN A 353 24.71 -0.88 19.03
CA GLN A 353 26.01 -1.00 19.70
C GLN A 353 26.74 0.35 19.79
N ARG A 354 26.21 1.41 19.15
CA ARG A 354 26.78 2.75 19.27
C ARG A 354 26.47 3.31 20.66
N SER A 355 27.48 3.89 21.30
CA SER A 355 27.26 4.77 22.45
C SER A 355 26.45 6.01 22.03
N GLU A 356 25.82 6.68 23.00
CA GLU A 356 25.04 7.89 22.74
C GLU A 356 25.87 8.99 22.04
N THR A 357 27.13 9.17 22.43
CA THR A 357 28.05 10.12 21.78
C THR A 357 28.37 9.71 20.34
N GLN A 358 28.54 8.41 20.07
CA GLN A 358 28.79 7.91 18.72
C GLN A 358 27.54 8.04 17.83
N ALA A 359 26.35 7.80 18.38
CA ALA A 359 25.09 7.99 17.66
C ALA A 359 24.88 9.48 17.32
N ALA A 360 25.04 10.38 18.29
CA ALA A 360 24.91 11.82 18.07
C ALA A 360 25.91 12.34 17.02
N ARG A 361 27.16 11.87 17.07
CA ARG A 361 28.19 12.24 16.09
C ARG A 361 27.91 11.65 14.70
N HIS A 362 27.40 10.42 14.63
CA HIS A 362 26.98 9.80 13.37
C HIS A 362 25.83 10.59 12.74
N ASP A 363 24.83 10.97 13.53
CA ASP A 363 23.68 11.74 13.06
C ASP A 363 24.09 13.15 12.59
N GLU A 364 24.97 13.83 13.34
CA GLU A 364 25.54 15.12 12.96
C GLU A 364 26.23 15.05 11.58
N LEU A 365 27.09 14.04 11.38
CA LEU A 365 27.84 13.86 10.13
C LEU A 365 26.96 13.37 8.98
N LYS A 366 25.96 12.52 9.24
CA LYS A 366 25.13 11.88 8.21
C LYS A 366 23.96 12.76 7.77
N PHE A 367 23.31 13.45 8.70
CA PHE A 367 22.07 14.19 8.45
C PHE A 367 22.28 15.72 8.48
N GLY A 368 23.40 16.19 9.01
CA GLY A 368 23.72 17.60 9.18
C GLY A 368 23.17 18.17 10.50
N ASP A 369 23.73 19.30 10.93
CA ASP A 369 23.35 19.96 12.17
C ASP A 369 21.84 20.32 12.20
N GLY A 370 21.20 20.06 13.34
CA GLY A 370 19.76 20.32 13.55
C GLY A 370 18.81 19.48 12.67
N SER A 371 19.29 18.42 12.04
CA SER A 371 18.49 17.50 11.21
C SER A 371 18.33 16.15 11.89
N ASP A 372 17.32 15.38 11.52
CA ASP A 372 17.12 14.02 12.01
C ASP A 372 17.00 13.02 10.84
N CYS A 373 16.89 11.74 11.17
CA CYS A 373 16.77 10.67 10.19
C CYS A 373 15.49 10.74 9.33
N LEU A 374 14.49 11.52 9.74
CA LEU A 374 13.24 11.71 9.00
C LEU A 374 13.32 12.89 8.03
N HIS A 375 14.15 13.89 8.36
CA HIS A 375 14.33 15.10 7.55
C HIS A 375 15.82 15.47 7.41
N PRO A 376 16.63 14.65 6.72
CA PRO A 376 18.03 14.94 6.53
C PRO A 376 18.24 16.15 5.63
N THR A 377 19.15 17.04 6.03
CA THR A 377 19.58 18.16 5.17
C THR A 377 20.38 17.60 4.01
N LEU A 378 20.03 17.97 2.77
CA LEU A 378 20.83 17.55 1.62
C LEU A 378 22.23 18.18 1.66
N PRO A 379 23.30 17.42 1.41
CA PRO A 379 24.63 17.97 1.19
C PRO A 379 24.67 19.03 0.08
N PRO A 380 25.67 19.94 0.06
CA PRO A 380 25.71 21.07 -0.87
C PRO A 380 25.50 20.71 -2.34
N LEU A 381 26.25 19.73 -2.88
CA LEU A 381 26.13 19.31 -4.28
C LEU A 381 24.75 18.74 -4.61
N LEU A 382 24.17 17.94 -3.69
CA LEU A 382 22.85 17.35 -3.89
C LEU A 382 21.73 18.39 -3.79
N ALA A 383 21.87 19.36 -2.89
CA ALA A 383 20.94 20.48 -2.77
C ALA A 383 20.97 21.39 -4.00
N GLU A 384 22.13 21.58 -4.63
CA GLU A 384 22.21 22.31 -5.91
C GLU A 384 21.49 21.56 -7.03
N GLN A 385 21.64 20.24 -7.13
CA GLN A 385 20.88 19.43 -8.09
C GLN A 385 19.38 19.54 -7.82
N ALA A 386 18.94 19.43 -6.56
CA ALA A 386 17.54 19.56 -6.18
C ALA A 386 16.98 20.95 -6.48
N ALA A 387 17.75 22.01 -6.24
CA ALA A 387 17.36 23.38 -6.59
C ALA A 387 17.11 23.52 -8.10
N ILE A 388 17.97 22.96 -8.95
CA ILE A 388 17.78 22.94 -10.41
C ILE A 388 16.47 22.21 -10.77
N VAL A 389 16.23 21.03 -10.22
CA VAL A 389 15.01 20.24 -10.48
C VAL A 389 13.75 20.98 -10.03
N CYS A 390 13.79 21.64 -8.88
CA CYS A 390 12.67 22.44 -8.37
C CYS A 390 12.51 23.79 -9.07
N GLY A 391 13.48 24.22 -9.89
CA GLY A 391 13.43 25.53 -10.56
C GLY A 391 13.70 26.69 -9.63
N LEU A 392 14.49 26.45 -8.58
CA LEU A 392 14.82 27.38 -7.51
C LEU A 392 16.31 27.74 -7.55
N THR A 393 16.65 28.88 -6.95
CA THR A 393 18.02 29.12 -6.52
C THR A 393 18.38 28.21 -5.33
N LEU A 394 19.67 28.05 -5.05
CA LEU A 394 20.11 27.26 -3.90
C LEU A 394 19.56 27.83 -2.58
N GLU A 395 19.52 29.16 -2.44
CA GLU A 395 19.00 29.83 -1.24
C GLU A 395 17.50 29.56 -1.06
N GLU A 396 16.71 29.68 -2.13
CA GLU A 396 15.29 29.38 -2.13
C GLU A 396 15.01 27.90 -1.82
N PHE A 397 15.81 26.97 -2.36
CA PHE A 397 15.69 25.55 -2.03
C PHE A 397 15.99 25.28 -0.54
N ARG A 398 16.98 25.98 0.04
CA ARG A 398 17.26 25.87 1.49
C ARG A 398 16.14 26.45 2.34
N GLU A 399 15.52 27.54 1.90
CA GLU A 399 14.32 28.09 2.52
C GLU A 399 13.17 27.08 2.47
N MET A 400 12.91 26.48 1.30
CA MET A 400 11.91 25.43 1.10
C MET A 400 12.16 24.25 2.06
N GLU A 401 13.37 23.71 2.11
CA GLU A 401 13.75 22.59 2.99
C GLU A 401 13.59 22.94 4.48
N ALA A 402 13.84 24.19 4.88
CA ALA A 402 13.62 24.66 6.24
C ALA A 402 12.12 24.78 6.58
N LEU A 403 11.30 25.22 5.62
CA LEU A 403 9.84 25.32 5.78
C LEU A 403 9.18 23.94 5.83
N GLU A 404 9.62 22.99 5.00
CA GLU A 404 9.13 21.61 4.97
C GLU A 404 9.30 20.88 6.31
N ARG A 405 10.40 21.15 7.03
CA ARG A 405 10.67 20.58 8.36
C ARG A 405 9.67 21.02 9.43
N ILE A 406 9.00 22.15 9.23
CA ILE A 406 8.00 22.64 10.17
C ILE A 406 6.69 21.90 9.87
N PRO A 407 6.13 21.13 10.82
CA PRO A 407 4.89 20.39 10.61
C PRO A 407 3.74 21.27 10.14
N LYS A 408 2.95 20.77 9.19
CA LYS A 408 1.70 21.41 8.77
C LYS A 408 0.68 21.42 9.93
N PRO A 409 -0.21 22.42 10.02
CA PRO A 409 -1.31 22.40 10.97
C PRO A 409 -2.23 21.19 10.71
N HIS A 410 -2.17 20.18 11.59
CA HIS A 410 -3.09 19.04 11.53
C HIS A 410 -4.44 19.36 12.18
N ARG A 411 -5.56 18.87 11.60
CA ARG A 411 -6.94 19.10 12.13
C ARG A 411 -7.13 18.55 13.56
N SER A 412 -6.48 17.43 13.87
CA SER A 412 -6.46 16.86 15.22
C SER A 412 -5.29 17.44 16.03
N ALA A 413 -5.61 18.14 17.13
CA ALA A 413 -4.66 18.79 18.03
C ALA A 413 -3.67 17.82 18.70
N TYR A 414 -3.97 16.52 18.72
CA TYR A 414 -3.08 15.48 19.26
C TYR A 414 -1.77 15.37 18.48
N TYR A 415 -1.81 15.46 17.15
CA TYR A 415 -0.63 15.30 16.28
C TYR A 415 0.32 16.51 16.32
N ASN A 416 -0.15 17.67 16.81
CA ASN A 416 0.64 18.90 16.91
C ASN A 416 1.12 19.18 18.34
N ARG A 417 0.85 18.29 19.30
CA ARG A 417 1.08 18.58 20.72
C ARG A 417 2.58 18.75 21.00
N ASN A 418 2.95 19.90 21.58
CA ASN A 418 4.32 20.31 21.90
C ASN A 418 5.26 20.57 20.69
N ARG A 419 4.73 20.68 19.47
CA ARG A 419 5.53 21.04 18.29
C ARG A 419 5.10 22.40 17.76
N ARG A 420 6.07 23.21 17.31
CA ARG A 420 5.76 24.40 16.49
C ARG A 420 5.17 23.91 15.18
N VAL A 421 4.03 24.46 14.78
CA VAL A 421 3.43 24.22 13.47
C VAL A 421 3.69 25.42 12.56
N ARG A 422 3.67 25.17 11.25
CA ARG A 422 3.88 26.19 10.23
C ARG A 422 2.78 27.26 10.33
N THR A 423 3.17 28.53 10.26
CA THR A 423 2.22 29.65 10.20
C THR A 423 1.57 29.76 8.81
N PRO A 424 0.44 30.46 8.64
CA PRO A 424 -0.15 30.69 7.33
C PRO A 424 0.79 31.40 6.34
N ASP A 425 1.60 32.35 6.81
CA ASP A 425 2.57 33.07 5.96
C ASP A 425 3.70 32.14 5.52
N GLU A 426 4.18 31.29 6.41
CA GLU A 426 5.19 30.26 6.10
C GLU A 426 4.64 29.20 5.12
N GLN A 427 3.35 28.84 5.24
CA GLN A 427 2.69 27.95 4.27
C GLN A 427 2.56 28.63 2.91
N ALA A 428 2.11 29.88 2.86
CA ALA A 428 1.99 30.63 1.62
C ALA A 428 3.36 30.80 0.92
N ARG A 429 4.42 31.01 1.70
CA ARG A 429 5.79 31.05 1.17
C ARG A 429 6.25 29.70 0.62
N LEU A 430 5.93 28.59 1.30
CA LEU A 430 6.22 27.26 0.76
C LEU A 430 5.44 27.02 -0.54
N ASP A 431 4.15 27.36 -0.57
CA ASP A 431 3.31 27.21 -1.77
C ASP A 431 3.85 28.04 -2.94
N GLU A 432 4.41 29.23 -2.68
CA GLU A 432 5.10 30.05 -3.70
C GLU A 432 6.35 29.35 -4.25
N LEU A 433 7.17 28.76 -3.38
CA LEU A 433 8.37 28.03 -3.76
C LEU A 433 8.02 26.74 -4.54
N ASP A 434 7.00 26.01 -4.11
CA ASP A 434 6.51 24.80 -4.80
C ASP A 434 5.95 25.15 -6.20
N ALA A 435 5.30 26.31 -6.33
CA ALA A 435 4.76 26.82 -7.58
C ALA A 435 5.81 27.50 -8.49
N ALA A 436 7.10 27.40 -8.15
CA ALA A 436 8.15 28.04 -8.94
C ALA A 436 8.10 27.62 -10.42
N PRO A 437 8.20 28.58 -11.36
CA PRO A 437 8.05 28.29 -12.78
C PRO A 437 9.28 27.58 -13.38
N GLY A 438 10.47 27.65 -12.80
CA GLY A 438 11.66 27.00 -13.38
C GLY A 438 11.63 25.47 -13.30
N GLY A 439 12.70 24.79 -13.74
CA GLY A 439 12.96 23.38 -13.41
C GLY A 439 12.10 22.35 -14.13
N ALA A 440 11.99 21.15 -13.53
CA ALA A 440 11.28 20.02 -14.11
C ALA A 440 9.76 20.24 -14.07
N ARG A 441 9.06 19.86 -15.14
CA ARG A 441 7.61 20.08 -15.28
C ARG A 441 6.85 18.84 -15.79
N GLY A 442 5.72 18.56 -15.14
CA GLY A 442 4.70 17.62 -15.60
C GLY A 442 3.72 18.26 -16.60
N THR A 443 2.68 17.53 -17.01
CA THR A 443 1.61 18.11 -17.85
C THR A 443 0.61 18.95 -17.04
N THR A 444 0.57 18.73 -15.73
CA THR A 444 -0.25 19.48 -14.76
C THR A 444 0.58 19.94 -13.57
N ASP A 445 0.06 20.89 -12.79
CA ASP A 445 0.70 21.36 -11.57
C ASP A 445 0.85 20.24 -10.53
N ARG A 446 -0.17 19.38 -10.40
CA ARG A 446 -0.13 18.20 -9.53
C ARG A 446 0.98 17.22 -9.93
N GLN A 447 1.15 16.97 -11.22
CA GLN A 447 2.24 16.13 -11.71
C GLN A 447 3.61 16.78 -11.49
N THR A 448 3.71 18.10 -11.67
CA THR A 448 4.95 18.85 -11.40
C THR A 448 5.36 18.73 -9.94
N TYR A 449 4.41 18.91 -9.00
CA TYR A 449 4.64 18.72 -7.57
C TYR A 449 5.10 17.29 -7.24
N LYS A 450 4.38 16.28 -7.75
CA LYS A 450 4.75 14.85 -7.56
C LYS A 450 6.15 14.55 -8.10
N LEU A 451 6.48 15.04 -9.30
CA LEU A 451 7.74 14.80 -9.97
C LEU A 451 8.92 15.36 -9.17
N ARG A 452 8.82 16.63 -8.75
CA ARG A 452 9.86 17.32 -7.96
C ARG A 452 10.00 16.69 -6.57
N GLY A 453 8.89 16.46 -5.87
CA GLY A 453 8.89 15.82 -4.56
C GLY A 453 9.47 14.41 -4.59
N SER A 454 9.11 13.62 -5.61
CA SER A 454 9.68 12.28 -5.84
C SER A 454 11.18 12.36 -6.05
N TYR A 455 11.67 13.26 -6.92
CA TYR A 455 13.10 13.45 -7.15
C TYR A 455 13.85 13.72 -5.83
N VAL A 456 13.43 14.71 -5.04
CA VAL A 456 14.11 15.10 -3.79
C VAL A 456 14.12 13.94 -2.79
N SER A 457 12.98 13.25 -2.65
CA SER A 457 12.86 12.08 -1.79
C SER A 457 13.81 10.96 -2.21
N ARG A 458 13.79 10.58 -3.51
CA ARG A 458 14.66 9.54 -4.07
C ARG A 458 16.13 9.89 -3.98
N GLN A 459 16.51 11.15 -4.18
CA GLN A 459 17.89 11.62 -4.04
C GLN A 459 18.40 11.46 -2.60
N ARG A 460 17.60 11.84 -1.60
CA ARG A 460 17.92 11.63 -0.17
C ARG A 460 18.14 10.15 0.13
N THR A 461 17.20 9.29 -0.27
CA THR A 461 17.31 7.84 -0.01
C THR A 461 18.48 7.20 -0.75
N HIS A 462 18.69 7.56 -2.03
CA HIS A 462 19.79 7.05 -2.85
C HIS A 462 21.15 7.39 -2.21
N HIS A 463 21.34 8.66 -1.83
CA HIS A 463 22.55 9.12 -1.16
C HIS A 463 22.79 8.39 0.17
N SER A 464 21.79 8.33 1.05
CA SER A 464 21.92 7.69 2.37
C SER A 464 22.32 6.21 2.26
N ALA A 465 21.78 5.51 1.27
CA ALA A 465 22.02 4.08 1.06
C ALA A 465 23.35 3.76 0.36
N LYS A 466 24.11 4.75 -0.14
CA LYS A 466 25.43 4.51 -0.74
C LYS A 466 26.41 3.87 0.25
N PHE A 467 26.27 4.18 1.54
CA PHE A 467 27.04 3.54 2.60
C PHE A 467 26.70 2.06 2.74
N ASP A 468 25.41 1.73 2.76
CA ASP A 468 24.94 0.35 2.93
C ASP A 468 25.39 -0.52 1.72
N THR A 469 25.30 0.01 0.50
CA THR A 469 25.75 -0.69 -0.71
C THR A 469 27.29 -0.85 -0.73
N ALA A 470 28.05 0.16 -0.28
CA ALA A 470 29.51 0.08 -0.20
C ALA A 470 29.95 -0.97 0.84
N GLU A 471 29.31 -0.98 2.02
CA GLU A 471 29.56 -1.97 3.07
C GLU A 471 29.23 -3.39 2.61
N ALA A 472 28.09 -3.59 1.94
CA ALA A 472 27.73 -4.88 1.37
C ALA A 472 28.79 -5.39 0.36
N ARG A 473 29.33 -4.50 -0.48
CA ARG A 473 30.42 -4.83 -1.43
C ARG A 473 31.71 -5.19 -0.71
N GLU A 474 32.07 -4.46 0.35
CA GLU A 474 33.25 -4.76 1.18
C GLU A 474 33.11 -6.11 1.90
N GLU A 475 31.95 -6.40 2.49
CA GLU A 475 31.68 -7.69 3.14
C GLU A 475 31.78 -8.84 2.13
N ARG A 476 31.14 -8.71 0.96
CA ARG A 476 31.24 -9.70 -0.12
C ARG A 476 32.69 -9.95 -0.52
N ALA A 477 33.47 -8.90 -0.71
CA ALA A 477 34.89 -9.01 -1.08
C ALA A 477 35.73 -9.67 0.03
N SER A 478 35.44 -9.37 1.29
CA SER A 478 36.10 -9.99 2.46
C SER A 478 35.80 -11.49 2.53
N ILE A 479 34.55 -11.89 2.31
CA ILE A 479 34.15 -13.30 2.22
C ILE A 479 34.89 -13.96 1.06
N ASP A 480 34.84 -13.39 -0.14
CA ASP A 480 35.49 -13.94 -1.33
C ASP A 480 37.01 -14.13 -1.16
N ALA A 481 37.68 -13.28 -0.36
CA ALA A 481 39.11 -13.41 -0.06
C ALA A 481 39.45 -14.69 0.74
N THR A 482 38.47 -15.31 1.41
CA THR A 482 38.63 -16.57 2.15
C THR A 482 38.33 -17.82 1.31
N ALA A 483 37.86 -17.63 0.08
CA ALA A 483 37.47 -18.72 -0.81
C ALA A 483 38.66 -19.62 -1.17
N ARG A 484 38.43 -20.94 -1.20
CA ARG A 484 39.35 -21.91 -1.78
C ARG A 484 39.06 -22.04 -3.27
N PRO A 485 40.08 -22.27 -4.12
CA PRO A 485 39.83 -22.51 -5.53
C PRO A 485 39.03 -23.81 -5.70
N LEU A 486 37.99 -23.74 -6.55
CA LEU A 486 37.28 -24.92 -7.04
C LEU A 486 38.05 -25.55 -8.21
N GLU A 487 37.78 -26.82 -8.49
CA GLU A 487 38.26 -27.44 -9.72
C GLU A 487 37.68 -26.70 -10.95
N PRO A 488 38.41 -26.60 -12.08
CA PRO A 488 37.97 -25.79 -13.22
C PRO A 488 36.55 -26.09 -13.72
N GLY A 489 36.13 -27.37 -13.67
CA GLY A 489 34.77 -27.76 -14.05
C GLY A 489 33.70 -27.31 -13.05
N GLU A 490 34.01 -27.34 -11.75
CA GLU A 490 33.11 -26.87 -10.69
C GLU A 490 33.02 -25.34 -10.67
N ALA A 491 34.12 -24.65 -10.95
CA ALA A 491 34.14 -23.20 -11.09
C ALA A 491 33.26 -22.72 -12.26
N ALA A 492 33.42 -23.35 -13.44
CA ALA A 492 32.58 -23.04 -14.61
C ALA A 492 31.09 -23.35 -14.36
N GLU A 493 30.81 -24.42 -13.61
CA GLU A 493 29.43 -24.77 -13.24
C GLU A 493 28.83 -23.78 -12.24
N LEU A 494 29.61 -23.30 -11.26
CA LEU A 494 29.17 -22.26 -10.32
C LEU A 494 28.87 -20.93 -11.04
N GLU A 495 29.70 -20.53 -12.00
CA GLU A 495 29.46 -19.36 -12.85
C GLU A 495 28.16 -19.51 -13.65
N ARG A 496 27.95 -20.68 -14.27
CA ARG A 496 26.73 -20.98 -15.03
C ARG A 496 25.49 -20.95 -14.15
N ILE A 497 25.49 -21.64 -13.01
CA ILE A 497 24.35 -21.68 -12.08
C ILE A 497 24.04 -20.27 -11.55
N THR A 498 25.06 -19.48 -11.22
CA THR A 498 24.86 -18.09 -10.76
C THR A 498 24.21 -17.25 -11.86
N ALA A 499 24.66 -17.38 -13.10
CA ALA A 499 24.07 -16.67 -14.24
C ALA A 499 22.62 -17.10 -14.50
N ASP A 500 22.35 -18.41 -14.49
CA ASP A 500 21.00 -18.97 -14.67
C ASP A 500 20.05 -18.52 -13.54
N LEU A 501 20.52 -18.52 -12.29
CA LEU A 501 19.74 -18.07 -11.13
C LEU A 501 19.38 -16.58 -11.25
N ASN A 502 20.34 -15.73 -11.64
CA ASN A 502 20.09 -14.31 -11.87
C ASN A 502 19.07 -14.09 -13.00
N ALA A 503 19.13 -14.89 -14.07
CA ALA A 503 18.17 -14.81 -15.17
C ALA A 503 16.76 -15.25 -14.77
N VAL A 504 16.66 -16.32 -13.97
CA VAL A 504 15.38 -16.79 -13.41
C VAL A 504 14.78 -15.74 -12.48
N ASN A 505 15.57 -15.18 -11.56
CA ASN A 505 15.10 -14.15 -10.63
C ASN A 505 14.66 -12.89 -11.38
N ALA A 506 15.44 -12.40 -12.35
CA ALA A 506 15.03 -11.26 -13.17
C ALA A 506 13.70 -11.51 -13.90
N ARG A 507 13.49 -12.75 -14.40
CA ARG A 507 12.21 -13.12 -15.02
C ARG A 507 11.07 -13.22 -14.01
N MET A 508 11.34 -13.66 -12.78
CA MET A 508 10.36 -13.63 -11.69
C MET A 508 9.99 -12.20 -11.33
N ASP A 509 10.96 -11.29 -11.22
CA ASP A 509 10.73 -9.87 -10.92
C ASP A 509 9.93 -9.18 -12.03
N GLU A 510 10.14 -9.53 -13.31
CA GLU A 510 9.32 -9.05 -14.42
C GLU A 510 7.86 -9.50 -14.37
N LEU A 511 7.58 -10.62 -13.69
CA LEU A 511 6.24 -11.21 -13.63
C LEU A 511 5.53 -10.90 -12.31
N GLY A 512 6.26 -10.89 -11.19
CA GLY A 512 5.74 -10.65 -9.84
C GLY A 512 5.31 -9.19 -9.66
N GLY A 513 4.15 -8.98 -9.03
CA GLY A 513 3.59 -7.65 -8.79
C GLY A 513 3.06 -6.96 -10.04
N PHE A 514 3.26 -7.56 -11.23
CA PHE A 514 2.79 -7.03 -12.49
C PHE A 514 1.40 -7.56 -12.87
N VAL A 515 0.71 -6.74 -13.68
CA VAL A 515 -0.58 -7.08 -14.27
C VAL A 515 -0.40 -8.19 -15.30
N SER A 516 -0.72 -9.42 -14.91
CA SER A 516 -0.68 -10.62 -15.75
C SER A 516 -1.77 -10.63 -16.84
N ALA A 517 -2.92 -10.00 -16.57
CA ALA A 517 -3.99 -9.82 -17.53
C ALA A 517 -4.91 -8.67 -17.12
N THR A 518 -5.46 -7.96 -18.10
CA THR A 518 -6.46 -6.91 -17.89
C THR A 518 -7.59 -7.01 -18.92
N ALA A 519 -8.77 -6.56 -18.53
CA ALA A 519 -9.92 -6.31 -19.38
C ALA A 519 -10.64 -5.04 -18.92
N GLU A 520 -11.04 -4.21 -19.88
CA GLU A 520 -11.73 -2.94 -19.62
C GLU A 520 -13.03 -2.88 -20.43
N ILE A 521 -14.11 -2.41 -19.80
CA ILE A 521 -15.39 -2.13 -20.44
C ILE A 521 -15.74 -0.65 -20.21
N PRO A 522 -15.82 0.18 -21.25
CA PRO A 522 -16.23 1.57 -21.12
C PRO A 522 -17.61 1.70 -20.49
N ALA A 523 -17.76 2.64 -19.55
CA ALA A 523 -19.02 2.90 -18.87
C ALA A 523 -19.79 4.05 -19.53
N ARG A 524 -21.13 3.97 -19.57
CA ARG A 524 -21.98 5.04 -20.15
C ARG A 524 -21.91 6.34 -19.36
N ASN A 525 -21.70 6.26 -18.05
CA ASN A 525 -21.53 7.41 -17.16
C ASN A 525 -20.08 7.92 -17.08
N GLY A 526 -19.23 7.55 -18.05
CA GLY A 526 -17.82 7.95 -18.11
C GLY A 526 -16.91 7.05 -17.26
N GLY A 527 -15.65 6.93 -17.70
CA GLY A 527 -14.70 5.98 -17.13
C GLY A 527 -14.93 4.57 -17.66
N ALA A 528 -14.54 3.55 -16.87
CA ALA A 528 -14.69 2.16 -17.26
C ALA A 528 -14.76 1.19 -16.07
N LEU A 529 -15.30 0.00 -16.31
CA LEU A 529 -15.11 -1.15 -15.42
C LEU A 529 -13.81 -1.85 -15.80
N VAL A 530 -12.88 -1.96 -14.85
CA VAL A 530 -11.59 -2.62 -15.04
C VAL A 530 -11.55 -3.92 -14.23
N ILE A 531 -11.17 -5.01 -14.89
CA ILE A 531 -10.81 -6.28 -14.26
C ILE A 531 -9.32 -6.48 -14.48
N GLU A 532 -8.57 -6.58 -13.40
CA GLU A 532 -7.14 -6.75 -13.42
C GLU A 532 -6.75 -8.04 -12.69
N ALA A 533 -5.80 -8.78 -13.23
CA ALA A 533 -5.19 -9.93 -12.58
C ALA A 533 -3.72 -9.62 -12.33
N VAL A 534 -3.30 -9.57 -11.07
CA VAL A 534 -1.93 -9.28 -10.64
C VAL A 534 -1.29 -10.57 -10.15
N GLN A 535 -0.10 -10.88 -10.64
CA GLN A 535 0.67 -12.01 -10.14
C GLN A 535 1.20 -11.66 -8.74
N LYS A 536 0.97 -12.53 -7.76
CA LYS A 536 1.49 -12.33 -6.40
C LYS A 536 2.99 -12.66 -6.34
N ASP A 537 3.72 -11.82 -5.60
CA ASP A 537 5.12 -12.03 -5.29
C ASP A 537 5.33 -13.21 -4.32
N GLU A 538 6.55 -13.75 -4.33
CA GLU A 538 7.12 -14.73 -3.38
C GLU A 538 6.46 -16.12 -3.32
N CYS A 539 5.14 -16.19 -3.25
CA CYS A 539 4.38 -17.44 -3.08
C CYS A 539 3.70 -17.93 -4.38
N GLY A 540 3.75 -17.12 -5.44
CA GLY A 540 2.93 -17.31 -6.64
C GLY A 540 1.43 -17.14 -6.36
N GLY A 541 0.62 -17.46 -7.36
CA GLY A 541 -0.81 -17.21 -7.38
C GLY A 541 -1.19 -15.87 -7.97
N VAL A 542 -2.50 -15.65 -8.11
CA VAL A 542 -3.06 -14.47 -8.80
C VAL A 542 -4.07 -13.77 -7.90
N SER A 543 -3.90 -12.47 -7.73
CA SER A 543 -4.92 -11.55 -7.19
C SER A 543 -5.77 -11.05 -8.34
N TYR A 544 -7.10 -11.01 -8.17
CA TYR A 544 -7.99 -10.37 -9.15
C TYR A 544 -8.59 -9.14 -8.51
N ASN A 545 -8.45 -7.99 -9.15
CA ASN A 545 -8.99 -6.71 -8.71
C ASN A 545 -10.07 -6.27 -9.69
N VAL A 546 -11.20 -5.80 -9.18
CA VAL A 546 -12.25 -5.17 -9.98
C VAL A 546 -12.53 -3.80 -9.39
N ALA A 547 -12.49 -2.77 -10.22
CA ALA A 547 -12.73 -1.40 -9.80
C ALA A 547 -13.31 -0.56 -10.94
N ARG A 548 -13.96 0.55 -10.57
CA ARG A 548 -14.29 1.62 -11.51
C ARG A 548 -13.06 2.49 -11.74
N ARG A 549 -12.65 2.64 -12.99
CA ARG A 549 -11.72 3.70 -13.42
C ARG A 549 -12.49 5.00 -13.61
N PRO A 550 -12.15 6.09 -12.90
CA PRO A 550 -12.75 7.42 -13.12
C PRO A 550 -12.50 7.95 -14.54
N ALA A 551 -13.35 8.87 -15.01
CA ALA A 551 -13.21 9.45 -16.35
C ALA A 551 -11.99 10.39 -16.48
N ASP A 552 -11.54 10.96 -15.37
CA ASP A 552 -10.39 11.85 -15.22
C ASP A 552 -9.14 11.13 -14.68
N ALA A 553 -9.18 9.80 -14.62
CA ALA A 553 -8.05 8.97 -14.22
C ALA A 553 -6.84 9.23 -15.14
N ASP A 554 -5.67 9.42 -14.54
CA ASP A 554 -4.43 9.56 -15.31
C ASP A 554 -3.99 8.23 -15.95
N GLU A 555 -2.90 8.28 -16.72
CA GLU A 555 -2.35 7.10 -17.41
C GLU A 555 -1.74 6.08 -16.45
N GLU A 556 -1.44 6.48 -15.22
CA GLU A 556 -0.83 5.65 -14.18
C GLU A 556 -1.86 5.07 -13.19
N TRP A 557 -3.15 5.32 -13.41
CA TRP A 557 -4.21 4.80 -12.56
C TRP A 557 -4.24 3.27 -12.57
N THR A 558 -4.30 2.68 -11.37
CA THR A 558 -4.48 1.23 -11.17
C THR A 558 -5.64 0.98 -10.21
N PRO A 559 -6.30 -0.20 -10.29
CA PRO A 559 -7.22 -0.63 -9.24
C PRO A 559 -6.52 -0.56 -7.87
N GLY A 560 -7.10 0.17 -6.92
CA GLY A 560 -6.45 0.45 -5.63
C GLY A 560 -6.03 1.90 -5.40
N ALA A 561 -5.89 2.70 -6.47
CA ALA A 561 -5.36 4.07 -6.35
C ALA A 561 -6.24 5.01 -5.51
N ASP A 562 -7.56 4.84 -5.59
CA ASP A 562 -8.55 5.69 -4.91
C ASP A 562 -9.23 4.99 -3.71
N GLY A 563 -8.79 3.77 -3.36
CA GLY A 563 -9.37 2.94 -2.29
C GLY A 563 -9.20 1.44 -2.55
N GLU A 564 -9.49 0.60 -1.56
CA GLU A 564 -9.35 -0.86 -1.66
C GLU A 564 -10.27 -1.43 -2.76
N PRO A 565 -9.75 -2.14 -3.79
CA PRO A 565 -10.58 -2.67 -4.86
C PRO A 565 -11.41 -3.87 -4.38
N PHE A 566 -12.42 -4.27 -5.16
CA PHE A 566 -13.07 -5.57 -4.94
C PHE A 566 -12.09 -6.66 -5.39
N ALA A 567 -11.68 -7.54 -4.46
CA ALA A 567 -10.56 -8.45 -4.66
C ALA A 567 -10.98 -9.95 -4.66
N PRO A 568 -11.81 -10.41 -5.61
CA PRO A 568 -12.35 -11.76 -5.55
C PRO A 568 -11.31 -12.84 -5.90
N THR A 569 -11.56 -14.07 -5.44
CA THR A 569 -10.92 -15.26 -6.04
C THR A 569 -11.35 -15.45 -7.51
N ALA A 570 -10.62 -16.25 -8.29
CA ALA A 570 -11.04 -16.61 -9.66
C ALA A 570 -12.46 -17.20 -9.72
N ALA A 571 -12.91 -17.91 -8.67
CA ALA A 571 -14.27 -18.41 -8.57
C ALA A 571 -15.26 -17.28 -8.24
N GLY A 572 -14.88 -16.36 -7.34
CA GLY A 572 -15.63 -15.15 -7.03
C GLY A 572 -15.84 -14.25 -8.24
N LEU A 573 -14.79 -14.00 -9.03
CA LEU A 573 -14.84 -13.21 -10.25
C LEU A 573 -15.82 -13.80 -11.28
N ARG A 574 -15.79 -15.12 -11.49
CA ARG A 574 -16.77 -15.80 -12.37
C ARG A 574 -18.20 -15.67 -11.85
N LYS A 575 -18.42 -15.74 -10.54
CA LYS A 575 -19.75 -15.53 -9.93
C LYS A 575 -20.23 -14.09 -10.13
N ALA A 576 -19.36 -13.12 -9.90
CA ALA A 576 -19.63 -11.69 -10.12
C ALA A 576 -19.98 -11.42 -11.59
N ALA A 577 -19.18 -11.92 -12.53
CA ALA A 577 -19.46 -11.79 -13.96
C ALA A 577 -20.78 -12.48 -14.36
N ALA A 578 -21.08 -13.65 -13.81
CA ALA A 578 -22.35 -14.35 -14.05
C ALA A 578 -23.55 -13.57 -13.49
N LEU A 579 -23.39 -12.87 -12.37
CA LEU A 579 -24.40 -11.96 -11.84
C LEU A 579 -24.68 -10.81 -12.80
N ALA A 580 -23.65 -10.16 -13.34
CA ALA A 580 -23.83 -9.08 -14.31
C ALA A 580 -24.57 -9.56 -15.58
N ARG A 581 -24.18 -10.73 -16.13
CA ARG A 581 -24.91 -11.35 -17.26
C ARG A 581 -26.36 -11.69 -16.92
N LYS A 582 -26.63 -12.17 -15.70
CA LYS A 582 -28.01 -12.43 -15.25
C LYS A 582 -28.83 -11.13 -15.22
N MET A 583 -28.24 -10.03 -14.73
CA MET A 583 -28.88 -8.72 -14.70
C MET A 583 -29.11 -8.15 -16.10
N ALA A 584 -28.23 -8.43 -17.05
CA ALA A 584 -28.41 -8.03 -18.45
C ALA A 584 -29.66 -8.63 -19.11
N GLY A 585 -30.26 -9.68 -18.53
CA GLY A 585 -31.37 -10.42 -19.14
C GLY A 585 -30.83 -11.40 -20.17
N SER A 586 -30.93 -12.70 -19.85
CA SER A 586 -30.55 -13.78 -20.78
C SER A 586 -31.34 -13.75 -22.07
#